data_AF-A0A9E3K9F6-F1
#
_entry.id   AF-A0A9E3K9F6-F1
#
_cell.length_a   1.000
_cell.length_b   1.000
_cell.length_c   1.000
_cell.angle_alpha   90.00
_cell.angle_beta   90.00
_cell.angle_gamma   90.00
#
_symmetry.space_group_name_H-M   'P 1'
#
loop_
_entity.id
_entity.type
_entity.pdbx_description
1 polymer ?
#
loop_
_entity_poly.entity_id
_entity_poly.type
_entity_poly.pdbx_seq_one_letter_code
_entity_poly.pdbx_strand_id
1 'polypeptide(L)'
;MFWRKWIKKKQIETVDLTENGFVIDSNGEVTQFEWNEINQLTGFKADRLTIDEICLKIKAENKTVIATEHFIGWRNFMTELLNKFPEIDTYWEVTIAQPPFKRNETTLFSKTKNKNDFKCVECGQVHPEWPALAFMSPANYNFLSDQDKSALGKLSSDFCEIHYEDQIDRFIKGTLTQKVNDTCENLDYGLWVSLSEENYSDYNLNFNNENHETKYFGWLCSNIPEYGDTLSIPCDVMTKKGDSRPEIIPHQDFDHPFVIDYYNGITKTEAEKRINEMIKNLGQQ
;
A
#
# COMPACT_ATOMS: atom_id res chain seq x y z
N MET A 1 29.96 62.12 16.78
CA MET A 1 30.10 60.69 16.38
C MET A 1 28.70 60.09 16.29
N PHE A 2 28.27 59.82 15.06
CA PHE A 2 26.97 59.21 14.76
C PHE A 2 27.04 57.70 15.02
N TRP A 3 26.21 57.18 15.93
CA TRP A 3 25.87 55.76 15.99
C TRP A 3 24.51 55.57 15.32
N ARG A 4 24.53 55.07 14.07
CA ARG A 4 23.30 54.66 13.36
C ARG A 4 22.79 53.36 13.97
N LYS A 5 21.63 53.43 14.63
CA LYS A 5 20.81 52.27 15.01
C LYS A 5 20.47 51.49 13.73
N TRP A 6 21.01 50.27 13.59
CA TRP A 6 20.57 49.32 12.58
C TRP A 6 19.18 48.80 12.99
N ILE A 7 18.13 49.39 12.42
CA ILE A 7 16.80 48.77 12.40
C ILE A 7 16.89 47.67 11.34
N LYS A 8 17.01 46.41 11.74
CA LYS A 8 16.76 45.29 10.81
C LYS A 8 15.34 45.49 10.27
N LYS A 9 15.21 45.77 8.97
CA LYS A 9 13.90 45.74 8.30
C LYS A 9 13.27 44.39 8.65
N LYS A 10 12.11 44.41 9.30
CA LYS A 10 11.28 43.22 9.48
C LYS A 10 10.96 42.74 8.06
N GLN A 11 11.59 41.66 7.61
CA GLN A 11 11.23 41.04 6.34
C GLN A 11 9.77 40.62 6.46
N ILE A 12 8.98 41.04 5.49
CA ILE A 12 7.55 40.77 5.45
C ILE A 12 7.41 39.59 4.52
N GLU A 13 6.90 38.48 5.03
CA GLU A 13 6.62 37.28 4.24
C GLU A 13 5.16 37.36 3.76
N THR A 14 4.93 37.10 2.47
CA THR A 14 3.61 37.23 1.84
C THR A 14 3.24 35.98 1.04
N VAL A 15 1.94 35.76 0.91
CA VAL A 15 1.35 34.82 -0.04
C VAL A 15 0.23 35.53 -0.80
N ASP A 16 0.43 35.74 -2.10
CA ASP A 16 -0.44 36.53 -2.95
C ASP A 16 -1.05 35.66 -4.05
N LEU A 17 -2.38 35.68 -4.18
CA LEU A 17 -3.09 34.93 -5.22
C LEU A 17 -2.85 35.54 -6.60
N THR A 18 -2.77 34.68 -7.61
CA THR A 18 -2.72 35.05 -9.03
C THR A 18 -3.88 34.39 -9.77
N GLU A 19 -4.04 34.68 -11.07
CA GLU A 19 -5.12 34.11 -11.89
C GLU A 19 -5.12 32.57 -11.90
N ASN A 20 -3.93 31.95 -11.99
CA ASN A 20 -3.76 30.50 -12.16
C ASN A 20 -3.05 29.81 -10.98
N GLY A 21 -2.79 30.54 -9.89
CA GLY A 21 -1.96 30.03 -8.80
C GLY A 21 -1.69 31.08 -7.72
N PHE A 22 -0.46 31.15 -7.23
CA PHE A 22 -0.06 32.09 -6.17
C PHE A 22 1.45 32.34 -6.18
N VAL A 23 1.88 33.40 -5.50
CA VAL A 23 3.29 33.76 -5.30
C VAL A 23 3.58 33.83 -3.81
N ILE A 24 4.69 33.25 -3.40
CA ILE A 24 5.19 33.31 -2.03
C ILE A 24 6.49 34.11 -2.01
N ASP A 25 6.55 35.14 -1.17
CA ASP A 25 7.80 35.83 -0.81
C ASP A 25 8.22 35.36 0.59
N SER A 26 9.28 34.56 0.65
CA SER A 26 9.89 34.11 1.90
C SER A 26 11.26 34.77 2.07
N ASN A 27 11.34 35.79 2.93
CA ASN A 27 12.57 36.53 3.20
C ASN A 27 13.26 37.11 1.95
N GLY A 28 12.48 37.55 0.94
CA GLY A 28 12.97 38.12 -0.31
C GLY A 28 13.21 37.09 -1.42
N GLU A 29 13.02 35.80 -1.14
CA GLU A 29 12.99 34.75 -2.17
C GLU A 29 11.56 34.57 -2.66
N VAL A 30 11.32 35.03 -3.89
CA VAL A 30 10.01 34.96 -4.54
C VAL A 30 9.89 33.66 -5.32
N THR A 31 8.90 32.84 -4.96
CA THR A 31 8.57 31.60 -5.66
C THR A 31 7.13 31.63 -6.14
N GLN A 32 6.92 31.46 -7.44
CA GLN A 32 5.58 31.37 -8.04
C GLN A 32 5.15 29.91 -8.16
N PHE A 33 3.87 29.64 -7.92
CA PHE A 33 3.21 28.35 -8.13
C PHE A 33 1.97 28.50 -9.02
N GLU A 34 1.75 27.54 -9.92
CA GLU A 34 0.45 27.26 -10.55
C GLU A 34 -0.31 26.19 -9.75
N TRP A 35 -1.64 26.19 -9.76
CA TRP A 35 -2.42 25.20 -9.01
C TRP A 35 -2.19 23.76 -9.52
N ASN A 36 -2.04 23.59 -10.83
CA ASN A 36 -1.92 22.28 -11.50
C ASN A 36 -0.54 21.61 -11.31
N GLU A 37 0.49 22.36 -10.93
CA GLU A 37 1.88 21.87 -10.79
C GLU A 37 2.19 21.39 -9.37
N ILE A 38 1.28 21.60 -8.42
CA ILE A 38 1.47 21.18 -7.04
C ILE A 38 1.47 19.66 -6.99
N ASN A 39 2.57 19.11 -6.49
CA ASN A 39 2.76 17.67 -6.34
C ASN A 39 2.39 17.20 -4.93
N GLN A 40 2.59 18.03 -3.90
CA GLN A 40 2.28 17.65 -2.51
C GLN A 40 2.06 18.89 -1.63
N LEU A 41 1.10 18.79 -0.72
CA LEU A 41 0.84 19.73 0.37
C LEU A 41 0.96 18.98 1.69
N THR A 42 1.80 19.48 2.60
CA THR A 42 2.01 18.88 3.92
C THR A 42 1.79 19.94 4.98
N GLY A 43 0.77 19.75 5.81
CA GLY A 43 0.49 20.57 6.98
C GLY A 43 1.32 20.08 8.16
N PHE A 44 1.84 20.99 8.97
CA PHE A 44 2.50 20.65 10.22
C PHE A 44 2.46 21.83 11.19
N LYS A 45 2.61 21.56 12.49
CA LYS A 45 2.89 22.62 13.46
C LYS A 45 4.38 22.72 13.75
N ALA A 46 4.92 23.92 13.72
CA ALA A 46 6.25 24.22 14.19
C ALA A 46 6.16 24.72 15.64
N ASP A 47 6.72 23.94 16.58
CA ASP A 47 6.81 24.37 17.98
C ASP A 47 7.80 25.54 18.10
N ARG A 48 7.31 26.75 18.38
CA ARG A 48 8.15 27.87 18.83
C ARG A 48 8.14 27.91 20.36
N LEU A 49 9.08 28.64 20.97
CA LEU A 49 9.28 28.67 22.43
C LEU A 49 7.99 28.82 23.26
N THR A 50 7.00 29.59 22.78
CA THR A 50 5.74 29.85 23.50
C THR A 50 4.48 29.77 22.64
N ILE A 51 4.60 29.49 21.33
CA ILE A 51 3.48 29.47 20.39
C ILE A 51 3.63 28.28 19.44
N ASP A 52 2.50 27.69 19.07
CA ASP A 52 2.43 26.75 17.97
C ASP A 52 2.18 27.55 16.69
N GLU A 53 3.00 27.34 15.65
CA GLU A 53 2.86 28.00 14.36
C GLU A 53 2.39 26.98 13.32
N ILE A 54 1.21 27.20 12.72
CA ILE A 54 0.70 26.38 11.63
C ILE A 54 1.48 26.67 10.35
N CYS A 55 2.03 25.62 9.76
CA CYS A 55 2.85 25.67 8.57
C CYS A 55 2.26 24.78 7.48
N LEU A 56 2.41 25.22 6.24
CA LEU A 56 2.10 24.45 5.04
C LEU A 56 3.35 24.37 4.16
N LYS A 57 3.86 23.16 3.97
CA LYS A 57 4.90 22.87 3.00
C LYS A 57 4.26 22.55 1.66
N ILE A 58 4.66 23.30 0.63
CA ILE A 58 4.15 23.23 -0.73
C ILE A 58 5.29 22.72 -1.61
N LYS A 59 5.07 21.61 -2.31
CA LYS A 59 6.05 20.97 -3.17
C LYS A 59 5.53 20.84 -4.60
N ALA A 60 6.34 21.26 -5.56
CA ALA A 60 6.22 20.94 -6.99
C ALA A 60 7.50 20.21 -7.44
N GLU A 61 7.62 19.90 -8.74
CA GLU A 61 8.71 19.04 -9.27
C GLU A 61 10.12 19.51 -8.86
N ASN A 62 10.40 20.82 -8.96
CA ASN A 62 11.74 21.39 -8.71
C ASN A 62 11.76 22.48 -7.63
N LYS A 63 10.68 22.67 -6.88
CA LYS A 63 10.57 23.74 -5.88
C LYS A 63 9.79 23.29 -4.65
N THR A 64 10.24 23.75 -3.49
CA THR A 64 9.60 23.49 -2.20
C THR A 64 9.66 24.75 -1.36
N VAL A 65 8.51 25.20 -0.86
CA VAL A 65 8.39 26.40 -0.02
C VAL A 65 7.53 26.07 1.19
N ILE A 66 7.81 26.73 2.31
CA ILE A 66 6.98 26.65 3.52
C ILE A 66 6.33 28.02 3.71
N ALA A 67 5.00 28.04 3.71
CA ALA A 67 4.21 29.20 4.13
C ALA A 67 3.68 28.97 5.55
N THR A 68 3.49 30.03 6.31
CA THR A 68 2.96 29.93 7.68
C THR A 68 1.77 30.86 7.88
N GLU A 69 1.00 30.61 8.94
CA GLU A 69 -0.15 31.46 9.30
C GLU A 69 0.20 32.93 9.58
N HIS A 70 1.49 33.26 9.75
CA HIS A 70 1.98 34.64 9.89
C HIS A 70 2.15 35.38 8.56
N PHE A 71 2.10 34.68 7.42
CA PHE A 71 2.28 35.30 6.11
C PHE A 71 1.11 36.23 5.82
N ILE A 72 1.41 37.42 5.31
CA ILE A 72 0.36 38.33 4.85
C ILE A 72 -0.33 37.67 3.65
N GLY A 73 -1.66 37.51 3.74
CA GLY A 73 -2.47 36.84 2.71
C GLY A 73 -2.87 35.40 3.04
N TRP A 74 -2.35 34.81 4.12
CA TRP A 74 -2.61 33.40 4.51
C TRP A 74 -4.08 32.99 4.45
N ARG A 75 -4.99 33.76 5.07
CA ARG A 75 -6.43 33.44 5.12
C ARG A 75 -7.07 33.35 3.73
N ASN A 76 -6.71 34.27 2.83
CA ASN A 76 -7.24 34.28 1.46
C ASN A 76 -6.67 33.11 0.65
N PHE A 77 -5.36 32.88 0.80
CA PHE A 77 -4.68 31.74 0.20
C PHE A 77 -5.29 30.40 0.64
N MET A 78 -5.51 30.21 1.95
CA MET A 78 -6.11 28.99 2.49
C MET A 78 -7.54 28.77 1.99
N THR A 79 -8.33 29.85 1.88
CA THR A 79 -9.69 29.76 1.32
C THR A 79 -9.66 29.26 -0.11
N GLU A 80 -8.79 29.83 -0.95
CA GLU A 80 -8.68 29.42 -2.35
C GLU A 80 -8.06 28.02 -2.50
N LEU A 81 -7.09 27.68 -1.65
CA LEU A 81 -6.46 26.36 -1.63
C LEU A 81 -7.49 25.25 -1.33
N LEU A 82 -8.35 25.43 -0.32
CA LEU A 82 -9.40 24.47 -0.01
C LEU A 82 -10.47 24.40 -1.11
N ASN A 83 -10.71 25.49 -1.85
CA ASN A 83 -11.58 25.47 -3.04
C ASN A 83 -10.96 24.66 -4.20
N LYS A 84 -9.64 24.73 -4.38
CA LYS A 84 -8.91 24.02 -5.45
C LYS A 84 -8.65 22.55 -5.13
N PHE A 85 -8.53 22.20 -3.85
CA PHE A 85 -8.29 20.85 -3.36
C PHE A 85 -9.39 20.44 -2.36
N PRO A 86 -10.63 20.19 -2.85
CA PRO A 86 -11.79 19.88 -2.01
C PRO A 86 -11.65 18.56 -1.21
N GLU A 87 -10.65 17.73 -1.53
CA GLU A 87 -10.30 16.52 -0.78
C GLU A 87 -9.60 16.78 0.55
N ILE A 88 -9.08 18.00 0.77
CA ILE A 88 -8.43 18.37 2.03
C ILE A 88 -9.52 18.60 3.09
N ASP A 89 -9.38 17.96 4.25
CA ASP A 89 -10.25 18.20 5.39
C ASP A 89 -10.19 19.68 5.81
N THR A 90 -11.32 20.37 5.80
CA THR A 90 -11.45 21.78 6.20
C THR A 90 -11.02 22.04 7.65
N TYR A 91 -10.94 21.01 8.50
CA TYR A 91 -10.53 21.10 9.91
C TYR A 91 -9.07 20.72 10.15
N TRP A 92 -8.26 20.51 9.12
CA TRP A 92 -6.88 20.04 9.26
C TRP A 92 -6.01 20.91 10.18
N GLU A 93 -6.20 22.25 10.16
CA GLU A 93 -5.46 23.18 11.03
C GLU A 93 -5.71 22.88 12.51
N VAL A 94 -6.97 22.55 12.87
CA VAL A 94 -7.38 22.19 14.23
C VAL A 94 -6.81 20.83 14.62
N THR A 95 -6.86 19.87 13.71
CA THR A 95 -6.35 18.50 13.92
C THR A 95 -4.85 18.52 14.19
N ILE A 96 -4.08 19.29 13.44
CA ILE A 96 -2.62 19.36 13.59
C ILE A 96 -2.21 20.11 14.86
N ALA A 97 -3.00 21.10 15.30
CA ALA A 97 -2.76 21.85 16.53
C ALA A 97 -2.87 21.00 17.82
N GLN A 98 -3.37 19.76 17.76
CA GLN A 98 -3.62 18.90 18.92
C GLN A 98 -2.89 17.55 18.81
N PRO A 99 -2.22 17.04 19.85
CA PRO A 99 -2.03 17.61 21.19
C PRO A 99 -0.86 18.63 21.24
N PRO A 100 -0.83 19.51 22.26
CA PRO A 100 0.26 20.47 22.46
C PRO A 100 1.62 19.77 22.64
N PHE A 101 2.70 20.42 22.18
CA PHE A 101 4.09 19.95 22.26
C PHE A 101 4.45 18.65 21.53
N LYS A 102 3.67 18.24 20.53
CA LYS A 102 4.01 17.13 19.63
C LYS A 102 4.02 17.62 18.19
N ARG A 103 5.16 17.48 17.47
CA ARG A 103 5.20 17.72 16.03
C ARG A 103 4.26 16.75 15.33
N ASN A 104 3.11 17.27 14.93
CA ASN A 104 2.17 16.58 14.07
C ASN A 104 2.43 17.06 12.64
N GLU A 105 2.71 16.13 11.75
CA GLU A 105 2.92 16.36 10.34
C GLU A 105 1.96 15.46 9.57
N THR A 106 1.19 16.05 8.67
CA THR A 106 0.16 15.35 7.90
C THR A 106 0.25 15.78 6.45
N THR A 107 0.29 14.81 5.54
CA THR A 107 0.13 15.10 4.11
C THR A 107 -1.35 15.39 3.85
N LEU A 108 -1.65 16.62 3.44
CA LEU A 108 -3.00 17.10 3.14
C LEU A 108 -3.41 16.73 1.71
N PHE A 109 -2.46 16.84 0.77
CA PHE A 109 -2.68 16.53 -0.63
C PHE A 109 -1.39 15.95 -1.22
N SER A 110 -1.53 15.05 -2.19
CA SER A 110 -0.41 14.58 -2.99
C SER A 110 -0.92 14.13 -4.37
N LYS A 111 -0.38 14.73 -5.43
CA LYS A 111 -0.70 14.46 -6.85
C LYS A 111 -0.35 13.01 -7.22
N THR A 112 0.76 12.53 -6.69
CA THR A 112 1.00 11.09 -6.48
C THR A 112 0.56 10.80 -5.05
N LYS A 113 -0.64 10.26 -4.83
CA LYS A 113 -0.96 9.66 -3.51
C LYS A 113 0.26 8.83 -3.11
N ASN A 114 0.87 9.08 -1.96
CA ASN A 114 1.66 8.03 -1.32
C ASN A 114 0.63 6.99 -0.90
N LYS A 115 0.34 6.11 -1.86
CA LYS A 115 -0.65 5.05 -1.85
C LYS A 115 -0.08 3.84 -1.10
N ASN A 116 0.71 4.11 -0.08
CA ASN A 116 1.63 3.16 0.50
C ASN A 116 1.40 2.96 1.98
N ASP A 117 0.45 3.65 2.62
CA ASP A 117 0.07 3.35 4.01
C ASP A 117 -1.01 2.26 4.00
N PHE A 118 -0.58 0.99 3.99
CA PHE A 118 -1.50 -0.15 4.03
C PHE A 118 -1.72 -0.60 5.48
N LYS A 119 -2.97 -0.53 5.94
CA LYS A 119 -3.35 -1.09 7.25
C LYS A 119 -3.39 -2.62 7.13
N CYS A 120 -2.46 -3.29 7.79
CA CYS A 120 -2.45 -4.74 7.87
C CYS A 120 -3.63 -5.24 8.73
N VAL A 121 -4.41 -6.18 8.20
CA VAL A 121 -5.57 -6.78 8.91
C VAL A 121 -5.10 -7.68 10.05
N GLU A 122 -3.94 -8.32 9.92
CA GLU A 122 -3.41 -9.27 10.90
C GLU A 122 -2.80 -8.58 12.12
N CYS A 123 -1.95 -7.57 11.93
CA CYS A 123 -1.27 -6.88 13.04
C CYS A 123 -1.89 -5.52 13.42
N GLY A 124 -2.77 -4.96 12.58
CA GLY A 124 -3.43 -3.67 12.80
C GLY A 124 -2.55 -2.43 12.56
N GLN A 125 -1.27 -2.59 12.22
CA GLN A 125 -0.31 -1.51 11.94
C GLN A 125 -0.40 -1.04 10.48
N VAL A 126 0.20 0.12 10.21
CA VAL A 126 0.32 0.70 8.87
C VAL A 126 1.74 0.45 8.35
N HIS A 127 1.83 -0.15 7.17
CA HIS A 127 3.08 -0.54 6.52
C HIS A 127 3.29 0.30 5.26
N PRO A 128 4.51 0.84 5.00
CA PRO A 128 4.85 1.61 3.81
C PRO A 128 5.06 0.74 2.54
N GLU A 129 5.32 -0.56 2.72
CA GLU A 129 5.46 -1.54 1.64
C GLU A 129 4.12 -2.01 1.06
N TRP A 130 4.13 -2.50 -0.19
CA TRP A 130 2.95 -3.16 -0.76
C TRP A 130 2.53 -4.36 0.08
N PRO A 131 1.22 -4.57 0.30
CA PRO A 131 0.73 -5.72 1.03
C PRO A 131 0.90 -6.98 0.17
N ALA A 132 1.20 -8.09 0.82
CA ALA A 132 1.05 -9.38 0.16
C ALA A 132 -0.44 -9.64 -0.11
N LEU A 133 -0.77 -10.04 -1.34
CA LEU A 133 -2.13 -10.40 -1.74
C LEU A 133 -2.40 -11.85 -1.36
N ALA A 134 -2.91 -12.06 -0.15
CA ALA A 134 -3.13 -13.38 0.42
C ALA A 134 -4.61 -13.77 0.48
N PHE A 135 -4.89 -15.04 0.16
CA PHE A 135 -6.22 -15.62 0.29
C PHE A 135 -6.35 -16.37 1.63
N MET A 136 -7.49 -16.23 2.28
CA MET A 136 -7.77 -16.86 3.58
C MET A 136 -7.95 -18.38 3.47
N SER A 137 -8.30 -18.88 2.29
CA SER A 137 -8.68 -20.27 2.03
C SER A 137 -8.59 -20.57 0.53
N PRO A 138 -8.50 -21.85 0.12
CA PRO A 138 -8.63 -22.22 -1.28
C PRO A 138 -10.06 -21.91 -1.79
N ALA A 139 -10.19 -21.61 -3.08
CA ALA A 139 -11.47 -21.35 -3.73
C ALA A 139 -12.45 -22.52 -3.53
N ASN A 140 -11.95 -23.76 -3.61
CA ASN A 140 -12.71 -24.99 -3.36
C ASN A 140 -13.43 -24.95 -2.00
N TYR A 141 -12.75 -24.50 -0.95
CA TYR A 141 -13.35 -24.36 0.38
C TYR A 141 -14.33 -23.19 0.46
N ASN A 142 -14.03 -22.07 -0.22
CA ASN A 142 -14.91 -20.90 -0.24
C ASN A 142 -16.24 -21.15 -0.94
N PHE A 143 -16.26 -22.02 -1.94
CA PHE A 143 -17.48 -22.40 -2.67
C PHE A 143 -18.39 -23.36 -1.88
N LEU A 144 -17.92 -23.95 -0.78
CA LEU A 144 -18.76 -24.74 0.11
C LEU A 144 -19.79 -23.85 0.83
N SER A 145 -20.96 -24.42 1.12
CA SER A 145 -21.93 -23.81 2.03
C SER A 145 -21.38 -23.75 3.45
N ASP A 146 -21.90 -22.88 4.32
CA ASP A 146 -21.45 -22.81 5.72
C ASP A 146 -21.69 -24.11 6.49
N GLN A 147 -22.74 -24.85 6.12
CA GLN A 147 -23.01 -26.18 6.64
C GLN A 147 -21.91 -27.17 6.22
N ASP A 148 -21.54 -27.17 4.94
CA ASP A 148 -20.51 -28.08 4.41
C ASP A 148 -19.11 -27.72 4.90
N LYS A 149 -18.80 -26.42 5.07
CA LYS A 149 -17.56 -25.98 5.72
C LYS A 149 -17.44 -26.56 7.13
N SER A 150 -18.53 -26.57 7.89
CA SER A 150 -18.54 -27.11 9.25
C SER A 150 -18.51 -28.65 9.29
N ALA A 151 -19.10 -29.30 8.30
CA ALA A 151 -19.23 -30.76 8.26
C ALA A 151 -18.01 -31.46 7.63
N LEU A 152 -17.46 -30.90 6.57
CA LEU A 152 -16.44 -31.51 5.71
C LEU A 152 -15.08 -30.79 5.81
N GLY A 153 -15.10 -29.51 6.15
CA GLY A 153 -13.95 -28.62 6.05
C GLY A 153 -13.08 -28.60 7.31
N LYS A 154 -11.77 -28.68 7.11
CA LYS A 154 -10.75 -28.33 8.13
C LYS A 154 -9.84 -27.27 7.53
N LEU A 155 -9.88 -26.06 8.07
CA LEU A 155 -9.07 -24.94 7.59
C LEU A 155 -8.21 -24.37 8.73
N SER A 156 -6.92 -24.17 8.43
CA SER A 156 -5.97 -23.43 9.27
C SER A 156 -5.29 -22.33 8.44
N SER A 157 -4.29 -21.66 9.00
CA SER A 157 -3.52 -20.63 8.30
C SER A 157 -2.77 -21.14 7.07
N ASP A 158 -2.34 -22.40 7.09
CA ASP A 158 -1.41 -22.97 6.10
C ASP A 158 -1.90 -24.28 5.48
N PHE A 159 -2.96 -24.89 6.05
CA PHE A 159 -3.50 -26.16 5.61
C PHE A 159 -5.01 -26.09 5.44
N CYS A 160 -5.52 -26.81 4.44
CA CYS A 160 -6.93 -27.04 4.27
C CYS A 160 -7.18 -28.47 3.81
N GLU A 161 -8.19 -29.12 4.39
CA GLU A 161 -8.72 -30.40 3.95
C GLU A 161 -10.23 -30.31 3.78
N ILE A 162 -10.77 -30.95 2.74
CA ILE A 162 -12.21 -31.13 2.54
C ILE A 162 -12.49 -32.63 2.46
N HIS A 163 -13.23 -33.15 3.44
CA HIS A 163 -13.46 -34.58 3.65
C HIS A 163 -14.81 -34.98 3.04
N TYR A 164 -14.80 -35.45 1.80
CA TYR A 164 -15.96 -36.08 1.17
C TYR A 164 -16.05 -37.56 1.56
N GLU A 165 -17.14 -38.25 1.22
CA GLU A 165 -17.34 -39.66 1.58
C GLU A 165 -16.24 -40.58 1.01
N ASP A 166 -15.83 -40.34 -0.24
CA ASP A 166 -14.89 -41.21 -0.97
C ASP A 166 -13.49 -40.59 -1.18
N GLN A 167 -13.29 -39.32 -0.81
CA GLN A 167 -12.04 -38.61 -1.06
C GLN A 167 -11.77 -37.49 -0.06
N ILE A 168 -10.49 -37.15 0.11
CA ILE A 168 -10.06 -35.98 0.88
C ILE A 168 -9.24 -35.08 -0.04
N ASP A 169 -9.78 -33.90 -0.33
CA ASP A 169 -9.07 -32.87 -1.06
C ASP A 169 -8.14 -32.13 -0.09
N ARG A 170 -6.87 -31.96 -0.49
CA ARG A 170 -5.82 -31.47 0.39
C ARG A 170 -5.11 -30.29 -0.23
N PHE A 171 -5.04 -29.20 0.51
CA PHE A 171 -4.48 -27.94 0.05
C PHE A 171 -3.49 -27.38 1.07
N ILE A 172 -2.46 -26.73 0.55
CA ILE A 172 -1.50 -26.00 1.37
C ILE A 172 -1.38 -24.57 0.87
N LYS A 173 -1.02 -23.66 1.78
CA LYS A 173 -0.72 -22.27 1.45
C LYS A 173 0.76 -22.13 1.10
N GLY A 174 1.04 -21.48 -0.01
CA GLY A 174 2.39 -21.15 -0.46
C GLY A 174 2.50 -19.69 -0.86
N THR A 175 3.72 -19.27 -1.17
CA THR A 175 4.05 -17.91 -1.61
C THR A 175 4.34 -17.87 -3.09
N LEU A 176 4.00 -16.78 -3.75
CA LEU A 176 4.39 -16.52 -5.14
C LEU A 176 4.79 -15.05 -5.28
N THR A 177 5.99 -14.79 -5.77
CA THR A 177 6.48 -13.43 -6.01
C THR A 177 6.32 -13.08 -7.48
N GLN A 178 5.42 -12.15 -7.77
CA GLN A 178 5.19 -11.61 -9.10
C GLN A 178 6.18 -10.47 -9.37
N LYS A 179 7.04 -10.66 -10.37
CA LYS A 179 8.00 -9.65 -10.81
C LYS A 179 7.28 -8.39 -11.31
N VAL A 180 7.78 -7.22 -10.91
CA VAL A 180 7.34 -5.91 -11.46
C VAL A 180 8.53 -5.23 -12.13
N ASN A 181 8.35 -4.83 -13.40
CA ASN A 181 9.48 -4.51 -14.29
C ASN A 181 10.06 -3.10 -14.13
N ASP A 182 9.25 -2.14 -13.69
CA ASP A 182 9.54 -0.70 -13.66
C ASP A 182 9.72 -0.14 -12.23
N THR A 183 9.95 -1.04 -11.26
CA THR A 183 10.27 -0.71 -9.86
C THR A 183 11.20 -1.77 -9.26
N CYS A 184 11.80 -1.46 -8.11
CA CYS A 184 12.60 -2.42 -7.34
C CYS A 184 11.76 -3.31 -6.40
N GLU A 185 10.46 -3.03 -6.28
CA GLU A 185 9.50 -3.78 -5.45
C GLU A 185 8.79 -4.85 -6.29
N ASN A 186 8.58 -6.04 -5.73
CA ASN A 186 7.75 -7.08 -6.35
C ASN A 186 6.39 -7.16 -5.66
N LEU A 187 5.42 -7.82 -6.29
CA LEU A 187 4.12 -8.08 -5.71
C LEU A 187 4.06 -9.52 -5.19
N ASP A 188 3.97 -9.68 -3.87
CA ASP A 188 3.89 -11.00 -3.25
C ASP A 188 2.44 -11.48 -3.11
N TYR A 189 2.25 -12.78 -3.27
CA TYR A 189 0.97 -13.46 -3.10
C TYR A 189 1.08 -14.58 -2.07
N GLY A 190 -0.01 -14.77 -1.32
CA GLY A 190 -0.25 -15.96 -0.50
C GLY A 190 -1.36 -16.80 -1.11
N LEU A 191 -1.00 -17.81 -1.90
CA LEU A 191 -1.92 -18.61 -2.71
C LEU A 191 -2.07 -20.03 -2.15
N TRP A 192 -3.13 -20.70 -2.57
CA TRP A 192 -3.42 -22.09 -2.21
C TRP A 192 -3.20 -23.02 -3.39
N VAL A 193 -2.62 -24.18 -3.14
CA VAL A 193 -2.38 -25.24 -4.11
C VAL A 193 -2.89 -26.57 -3.59
N SER A 194 -3.50 -27.38 -4.44
CA SER A 194 -3.82 -28.77 -4.10
C SER A 194 -2.62 -29.67 -4.27
N LEU A 195 -2.50 -30.66 -3.38
CA LEU A 195 -1.48 -31.70 -3.44
C LEU A 195 -2.12 -33.09 -3.42
N SER A 196 -1.39 -34.08 -3.95
CA SER A 196 -1.72 -35.48 -3.70
C SER A 196 -1.61 -35.81 -2.22
N GLU A 197 -2.25 -36.90 -1.79
CA GLU A 197 -2.15 -37.40 -0.41
C GLU A 197 -0.70 -37.59 0.04
N GLU A 198 0.12 -38.21 -0.82
CA GLU A 198 1.53 -38.48 -0.55
C GLU A 198 2.32 -37.18 -0.33
N ASN A 199 2.19 -36.23 -1.25
CA ASN A 199 2.91 -34.94 -1.17
C ASN A 199 2.44 -34.11 0.02
N TYR A 200 1.14 -34.07 0.29
CA TYR A 200 0.58 -33.38 1.44
C TYR A 200 1.07 -33.99 2.76
N SER A 201 1.10 -35.32 2.84
CA SER A 201 1.57 -36.03 4.03
C SER A 201 3.04 -35.74 4.30
N ASP A 202 3.90 -35.82 3.27
CA ASP A 202 5.32 -35.48 3.38
C ASP A 202 5.54 -34.02 3.82
N TYR A 203 4.81 -33.07 3.22
CA TYR A 203 4.89 -31.66 3.60
C TYR A 203 4.42 -31.44 5.04
N ASN A 204 3.29 -32.02 5.45
CA ASN A 204 2.76 -31.88 6.80
C ASN A 204 3.71 -32.45 7.87
N LEU A 205 4.33 -33.61 7.61
CA LEU A 205 5.32 -34.20 8.50
C LEU A 205 6.59 -33.34 8.64
N ASN A 206 6.94 -32.59 7.58
CA ASN A 206 8.13 -31.75 7.53
C ASN A 206 7.84 -30.25 7.68
N PHE A 207 6.63 -29.84 8.07
CA PHE A 207 6.23 -28.42 8.08
C PHE A 207 7.14 -27.54 8.94
N ASN A 208 7.62 -28.07 10.07
CA ASN A 208 8.55 -27.35 10.97
C ASN A 208 10.02 -27.73 10.74
N ASN A 209 10.34 -28.45 9.67
CA ASN A 209 11.69 -28.87 9.34
C ASN A 209 12.35 -27.83 8.41
N GLU A 210 13.11 -26.90 8.99
CA GLU A 210 13.80 -25.84 8.26
C GLU A 210 14.80 -26.33 7.19
N ASN A 211 15.16 -27.61 7.17
CA ASN A 211 16.08 -28.19 6.18
C ASN A 211 15.36 -29.09 5.15
N HIS A 212 14.03 -29.14 5.16
CA HIS A 212 13.27 -29.92 4.20
C HIS A 212 13.19 -29.19 2.86
N GLU A 213 13.99 -29.63 1.90
CA GLU A 213 14.03 -29.09 0.54
C GLU A 213 13.55 -30.14 -0.44
N THR A 214 12.39 -29.90 -1.04
CA THR A 214 11.78 -30.80 -1.99
C THR A 214 10.88 -30.05 -2.96
N LYS A 215 10.44 -30.76 -3.98
CA LYS A 215 9.54 -30.28 -5.01
C LYS A 215 8.30 -31.18 -5.05
N TYR A 216 7.13 -30.57 -4.95
CA TYR A 216 5.86 -31.23 -5.23
C TYR A 216 5.24 -30.70 -6.50
N PHE A 217 4.46 -31.54 -7.17
CA PHE A 217 3.50 -31.09 -8.15
C PHE A 217 2.18 -30.75 -7.46
N GLY A 218 1.54 -29.67 -7.89
CA GLY A 218 0.23 -29.26 -7.40
C GLY A 218 -0.56 -28.46 -8.43
N TRP A 219 -1.81 -28.14 -8.08
CA TRP A 219 -2.68 -27.31 -8.91
C TRP A 219 -3.08 -26.06 -8.15
N LEU A 220 -3.04 -24.90 -8.82
CA LEU A 220 -3.47 -23.65 -8.21
C LEU A 220 -4.97 -23.68 -7.87
N CYS A 221 -5.29 -23.26 -6.66
CA CYS A 221 -6.64 -23.26 -6.09
C CYS A 221 -7.02 -21.90 -5.49
N SER A 222 -6.35 -20.82 -5.90
CA SER A 222 -6.73 -19.45 -5.58
C SER A 222 -7.36 -18.78 -6.81
N ASN A 223 -8.51 -18.14 -6.63
CA ASN A 223 -9.17 -17.38 -7.68
C ASN A 223 -8.65 -15.93 -7.68
N ILE A 224 -7.74 -15.60 -8.61
CA ILE A 224 -7.08 -14.29 -8.65
C ILE A 224 -7.95 -13.36 -9.52
N PRO A 225 -8.62 -12.33 -8.95
CA PRO A 225 -9.71 -11.60 -9.63
C PRO A 225 -9.37 -10.99 -10.99
N GLU A 226 -8.11 -10.63 -11.23
CA GLU A 226 -7.68 -10.00 -12.48
C GLU A 226 -7.54 -10.99 -13.64
N TYR A 227 -7.48 -12.27 -13.30
CA TYR A 227 -7.47 -13.37 -14.24
C TYR A 227 -8.81 -14.09 -14.17
N GLY A 228 -9.24 -14.68 -15.28
CA GLY A 228 -10.50 -15.41 -15.32
C GLY A 228 -10.43 -16.67 -14.46
N ASP A 229 -10.32 -17.83 -15.10
CA ASP A 229 -10.21 -19.09 -14.38
C ASP A 229 -8.73 -19.39 -14.04
N THR A 230 -8.32 -19.09 -12.80
CA THR A 230 -6.99 -19.47 -12.30
C THR A 230 -6.97 -20.81 -11.58
N LEU A 231 -8.11 -21.50 -11.52
CA LEU A 231 -8.16 -22.82 -10.90
C LEU A 231 -7.50 -23.82 -11.85
N SER A 232 -6.81 -24.80 -11.29
CA SER A 232 -6.19 -25.88 -12.06
C SER A 232 -5.04 -25.43 -12.98
N ILE A 233 -4.37 -24.32 -12.67
CA ILE A 233 -3.06 -24.02 -13.27
C ILE A 233 -2.03 -24.98 -12.63
N PRO A 234 -1.33 -25.81 -13.40
CA PRO A 234 -0.32 -26.71 -12.87
C PRO A 234 0.89 -25.94 -12.34
N CYS A 235 1.41 -26.34 -11.19
CA CYS A 235 2.50 -25.65 -10.51
C CYS A 235 3.51 -26.64 -9.89
N ASP A 236 4.76 -26.21 -9.80
CA ASP A 236 5.72 -26.76 -8.87
C ASP A 236 5.62 -26.03 -7.53
N VAL A 237 5.70 -26.79 -6.44
CA VAL A 237 5.66 -26.29 -5.07
C VAL A 237 6.98 -26.66 -4.40
N MET A 238 7.81 -25.65 -4.18
CA MET A 238 9.21 -25.80 -3.79
C MET A 238 9.37 -25.42 -2.31
N THR A 239 9.73 -26.38 -1.46
CA THR A 239 10.17 -26.06 -0.10
C THR A 239 11.65 -25.67 -0.13
N LYS A 240 12.04 -24.67 0.65
CA LYS A 240 13.41 -24.13 0.71
C LYS A 240 13.89 -24.06 2.13
N LYS A 241 15.22 -24.13 2.30
CA LYS A 241 15.83 -24.01 3.62
C LYS A 241 15.49 -22.68 4.30
N GLY A 242 15.01 -22.75 5.54
CA GLY A 242 14.69 -21.59 6.38
C GLY A 242 13.47 -20.78 5.93
N ASP A 243 12.74 -21.24 4.90
CA ASP A 243 11.49 -20.61 4.48
C ASP A 243 10.32 -21.21 5.28
N SER A 244 9.38 -20.35 5.66
CA SER A 244 8.21 -20.77 6.45
C SER A 244 7.04 -21.24 5.58
N ARG A 245 7.03 -20.89 4.28
CA ARG A 245 6.03 -21.35 3.31
C ARG A 245 6.71 -21.72 2.00
N PRO A 246 6.24 -22.76 1.29
CA PRO A 246 6.82 -23.16 0.02
C PRO A 246 6.52 -22.13 -1.07
N GLU A 247 7.45 -21.99 -2.00
CA GLU A 247 7.29 -21.17 -3.20
C GLU A 247 6.47 -21.93 -4.26
N ILE A 248 5.52 -21.24 -4.87
CA ILE A 248 4.69 -21.75 -5.95
C ILE A 248 5.23 -21.19 -7.28
N ILE A 249 5.51 -22.08 -8.22
CA ILE A 249 6.02 -21.77 -9.56
C ILE A 249 5.06 -22.37 -10.60
N PRO A 250 4.23 -21.56 -11.28
CA PRO A 250 3.35 -22.04 -12.35
C PRO A 250 4.16 -22.67 -13.50
N HIS A 251 3.64 -23.73 -14.12
CA HIS A 251 4.33 -24.38 -15.24
C HIS A 251 4.31 -23.48 -16.48
N GLN A 252 5.49 -23.22 -17.06
CA GLN A 252 5.69 -22.26 -18.14
C GLN A 252 4.92 -22.56 -19.44
N ASP A 253 4.67 -23.84 -19.70
CA ASP A 253 4.00 -24.32 -20.91
C ASP A 253 2.47 -24.25 -20.84
N PHE A 254 1.91 -23.85 -19.70
CA PHE A 254 0.47 -23.69 -19.54
C PHE A 254 -0.02 -22.34 -20.11
N ASP A 255 -0.90 -22.41 -21.11
CA ASP A 255 -1.42 -21.23 -21.82
C ASP A 255 -2.47 -20.49 -20.98
N HIS A 256 -1.99 -19.58 -20.13
CA HIS A 256 -2.84 -18.73 -19.33
C HIS A 256 -2.19 -17.37 -19.05
N PRO A 257 -2.94 -16.24 -19.06
CA PRO A 257 -2.38 -14.91 -18.85
C PRO A 257 -1.61 -14.75 -17.53
N PHE A 258 -2.05 -15.42 -16.46
CA PHE A 258 -1.31 -15.45 -15.19
C PHE A 258 0.10 -16.02 -15.33
N VAL A 259 0.26 -17.09 -16.10
CA VAL A 259 1.56 -17.73 -16.34
C VAL A 259 2.43 -16.81 -17.19
N ILE A 260 1.85 -16.20 -18.22
CA ILE A 260 2.55 -15.22 -19.08
C ILE A 260 3.08 -14.05 -18.24
N ASP A 261 2.25 -13.47 -17.38
CA ASP A 261 2.62 -12.36 -16.50
C ASP A 261 3.64 -12.79 -15.44
N TYR A 262 3.53 -14.00 -14.88
CA TYR A 262 4.51 -14.53 -13.93
C TYR A 262 5.93 -14.53 -14.52
N TYR A 263 6.09 -15.00 -15.76
CA TYR A 263 7.40 -15.08 -16.43
C TYR A 263 7.88 -13.76 -17.04
N ASN A 264 6.97 -12.95 -17.59
CA ASN A 264 7.34 -11.69 -18.26
C ASN A 264 7.40 -10.48 -17.31
N GLY A 265 6.81 -10.61 -16.12
CA GLY A 265 6.60 -9.51 -15.18
C GLY A 265 5.47 -8.57 -15.59
N ILE A 266 4.97 -7.80 -14.63
CA ILE A 266 3.92 -6.80 -14.82
C ILE A 266 4.47 -5.38 -14.65
N THR A 267 3.68 -4.36 -15.00
CA THR A 267 4.01 -2.96 -14.71
C THR A 267 3.58 -2.58 -13.30
N LYS A 268 4.19 -1.54 -12.74
CA LYS A 268 3.81 -0.96 -11.44
C LYS A 268 2.35 -0.54 -11.44
N THR A 269 1.87 0.06 -12.53
CA THR A 269 0.46 0.45 -12.68
C THR A 269 -0.47 -0.75 -12.57
N GLU A 270 -0.12 -1.88 -13.18
CA GLU A 270 -0.91 -3.11 -13.06
C GLU A 270 -0.83 -3.67 -11.64
N ALA A 271 0.35 -3.76 -11.02
CA ALA A 271 0.50 -4.21 -9.62
C ALA A 271 -0.36 -3.38 -8.65
N GLU A 272 -0.30 -2.05 -8.78
CA GLU A 272 -1.10 -1.12 -8.01
C GLU A 272 -2.62 -1.24 -8.23
N LYS A 273 -3.03 -1.64 -9.44
CA LYS A 273 -4.43 -1.93 -9.76
C LYS A 273 -4.87 -3.21 -9.03
N ARG A 274 -4.05 -4.26 -9.01
CA ARG A 274 -4.36 -5.51 -8.29
C ARG A 274 -4.50 -5.30 -6.79
N ILE A 275 -3.56 -4.55 -6.20
CA ILE A 275 -3.62 -4.17 -4.78
C ILE A 275 -4.95 -3.44 -4.48
N ASN A 276 -5.33 -2.48 -5.32
CA ASN A 276 -6.57 -1.74 -5.15
C ASN A 276 -7.82 -2.62 -5.26
N GLU A 277 -7.87 -3.55 -6.22
CA GLU A 277 -8.99 -4.48 -6.37
C GLU A 277 -9.10 -5.43 -5.17
N MET A 278 -7.97 -5.95 -4.67
CA MET A 278 -7.95 -6.77 -3.45
C MET A 278 -8.52 -6.00 -2.24
N ILE A 279 -8.13 -4.74 -2.06
CA ILE A 279 -8.62 -3.90 -0.96
C ILE A 279 -10.14 -3.66 -1.07
N LYS A 280 -10.66 -3.44 -2.29
CA LYS A 280 -12.10 -3.30 -2.50
C LYS A 280 -12.86 -4.57 -2.12
N ASN A 281 -12.33 -5.74 -2.49
CA ASN A 281 -12.95 -7.03 -2.20
C ASN A 281 -12.98 -7.34 -0.70
N LEU A 282 -11.94 -6.93 0.05
CA LEU A 282 -11.91 -7.05 1.52
C LEU A 282 -12.93 -6.16 2.22
N GLY A 283 -13.28 -5.00 1.64
CA GLY A 283 -14.30 -4.09 2.18
C GLY A 283 -15.75 -4.49 1.90
N GLN A 284 -15.97 -5.57 1.13
CA GLN A 284 -17.29 -6.08 0.75
C GLN A 284 -17.65 -7.41 1.44
N GLN A 285 -16.76 -7.95 2.28
CA GLN A 285 -16.98 -9.18 3.06
C GLN A 285 -17.47 -8.89 4.48
#